data_AF-A0A7K5ECI1-F1
#
_entry.id   AF-A0A7K5ECI1-F1
#
_cell.length_a   1.000
_cell.length_b   1.000
_cell.length_c   1.000
_cell.angle_alpha   90.00
_cell.angle_beta   90.00
_cell.angle_gamma   90.00
#
_symmetry.space_group_name_H-M   'P 1'
#
loop_
_entity.id
_entity.type
_entity.pdbx_description
1 polymer ?
#
loop_
_entity_poly.entity_id
_entity_poly.type
_entity_poly.pdbx_seq_one_letter_code
_entity_poly.pdbx_strand_id
1 'polypeptide(L)'
;VSKIVSNVPHLEFLNLSSNPLSLSVLERSCAGSFAGVRKLVLNNSKASWETVHTILQELPDLEELFLCLNDYETVSCSPVCCQSLKLLHITDNNLQDWTEIRKLGIMFPSLDTLILANNNLTTIEESEDSLARLFP
;
A
#
# COMPACT_ATOMS: atom_id res chain seq x y z
N VAL A 1 -5.52 -10.01 -12.62
CA VAL A 1 -5.01 -10.47 -11.31
C VAL A 1 -6.00 -11.42 -10.64
N SER A 2 -7.29 -11.06 -10.58
CA SER A 2 -8.39 -11.90 -10.08
C SER A 2 -8.36 -13.38 -10.48
N LYS A 3 -8.07 -13.70 -11.75
CA LYS A 3 -7.97 -15.08 -12.25
C LYS A 3 -6.81 -15.89 -11.65
N ILE A 4 -5.70 -15.22 -11.30
CA ILE A 4 -4.51 -15.91 -10.76
C ILE A 4 -4.82 -16.38 -9.35
N VAL A 5 -5.24 -15.47 -8.49
CA VAL A 5 -5.62 -15.75 -7.10
C VAL A 5 -6.77 -16.76 -6.99
N SER A 6 -7.80 -16.66 -7.84
CA SER A 6 -8.91 -17.63 -7.78
C SER A 6 -8.51 -19.07 -8.13
N ASN A 7 -7.39 -19.25 -8.84
CA ASN A 7 -6.86 -20.57 -9.20
C ASN A 7 -5.70 -21.02 -8.31
N VAL A 8 -5.24 -20.19 -7.36
CA VAL A 8 -4.13 -20.52 -6.46
C VAL A 8 -4.55 -20.23 -5.01
N PRO A 9 -5.31 -21.14 -4.37
CA PRO A 9 -5.95 -20.89 -3.08
C PRO A 9 -4.98 -20.75 -1.89
N HIS A 10 -3.72 -21.15 -2.07
CA HIS A 10 -2.66 -21.03 -1.05
C HIS A 10 -1.65 -19.93 -1.38
N LEU A 11 -2.01 -18.97 -2.25
CA LEU A 11 -1.12 -17.88 -2.63
C LEU A 11 -0.97 -16.89 -1.48
N GLU A 12 0.20 -16.87 -0.85
CA GLU A 12 0.53 -15.91 0.22
C GLU A 12 1.33 -14.70 -0.28
N PHE A 13 2.09 -14.88 -1.37
CA PHE A 13 2.93 -13.87 -1.96
C PHE A 13 2.55 -13.63 -3.41
N LEU A 14 2.28 -12.37 -3.74
CA LEU A 14 1.94 -11.94 -5.09
C LEU A 14 2.85 -10.78 -5.50
N ASN A 15 3.63 -10.99 -6.54
CA ASN A 15 4.46 -9.94 -7.14
C ASN A 15 3.91 -9.58 -8.52
N LEU A 16 3.54 -8.31 -8.69
CA LEU A 16 3.03 -7.73 -9.92
C LEU A 16 3.91 -6.56 -10.40
N SER A 17 5.16 -6.50 -9.95
CA SER A 17 6.10 -5.45 -10.34
C SER A 17 6.23 -5.37 -11.86
N SER A 18 6.43 -4.16 -12.39
CA SER A 18 6.59 -3.91 -13.83
C SER A 18 5.40 -4.35 -14.69
N ASN A 19 4.20 -4.44 -14.09
CA ASN A 19 2.95 -4.54 -14.83
C ASN A 19 2.21 -3.20 -14.73
N PRO A 20 1.85 -2.54 -15.85
CA PRO A 20 1.05 -1.31 -15.81
C PRO A 20 -0.38 -1.67 -15.35
N LEU A 21 -0.63 -1.58 -14.04
CA LEU A 21 -1.92 -1.91 -13.46
C LEU A 21 -2.84 -0.69 -13.58
N SER A 22 -3.85 -0.76 -14.45
CA SER A 22 -4.97 0.17 -14.44
C SER A 22 -6.21 -0.47 -13.79
N LEU A 23 -7.10 0.36 -13.28
CA LEU A 23 -8.31 0.02 -12.51
C LEU A 23 -9.22 -1.06 -13.11
N SER A 24 -9.07 -1.38 -14.39
CA SER A 24 -9.87 -2.40 -15.08
C SER A 24 -9.56 -3.84 -14.67
N VAL A 25 -8.52 -4.08 -13.85
CA VAL A 25 -8.00 -5.45 -13.62
C VAL A 25 -8.65 -6.17 -12.43
N LEU A 26 -9.33 -5.47 -11.52
CA LEU A 26 -10.02 -6.07 -10.37
C LEU A 26 -11.53 -5.90 -10.49
N GLU A 27 -12.18 -6.83 -11.18
CA GLU A 27 -13.62 -7.01 -11.05
C GLU A 27 -13.95 -7.35 -9.59
N ARG A 28 -14.84 -6.56 -8.96
CA ARG A 28 -15.37 -6.76 -7.59
C ARG A 28 -15.94 -8.16 -7.33
N SER A 29 -16.10 -8.96 -8.39
CA SER A 29 -16.61 -10.33 -8.37
C SER A 29 -15.65 -11.35 -7.75
N CYS A 30 -14.46 -10.95 -7.32
CA CYS A 30 -13.45 -11.86 -6.76
C CYS A 30 -13.21 -11.71 -5.26
N ALA A 31 -14.08 -10.98 -4.55
CA ALA A 31 -14.09 -10.89 -3.11
C ALA A 31 -14.07 -12.30 -2.49
N GLY A 32 -12.94 -12.64 -1.86
CA GLY A 32 -12.67 -13.96 -1.27
C GLY A 32 -11.58 -14.79 -1.95
N SER A 33 -11.25 -14.54 -3.23
CA SER A 33 -10.13 -15.23 -3.90
C SER A 33 -8.76 -14.77 -3.41
N PHE A 34 -8.72 -13.63 -2.74
CA PHE A 34 -7.51 -12.93 -2.31
C PHE A 34 -7.19 -13.12 -0.82
N ALA A 35 -8.03 -13.84 -0.05
CA ALA A 35 -7.93 -13.95 1.40
C ALA A 35 -6.61 -14.59 1.90
N GLY A 36 -5.89 -15.33 1.07
CA GLY A 36 -4.61 -15.94 1.45
C GLY A 36 -3.39 -15.01 1.33
N VAL A 37 -3.49 -13.93 0.56
CA VAL A 37 -2.31 -13.12 0.18
C VAL A 37 -1.92 -12.19 1.32
N ARG A 38 -0.72 -12.40 1.87
CA ARG A 38 -0.13 -11.61 2.96
C ARG A 38 0.92 -10.61 2.49
N LYS A 39 1.53 -10.85 1.32
CA LYS A 39 2.58 -9.98 0.77
C LYS A 39 2.30 -9.62 -0.68
N LEU A 40 2.25 -8.32 -0.96
CA LEU A 40 1.98 -7.78 -2.28
C LEU A 40 3.09 -6.82 -2.73
N VAL A 41 3.62 -7.04 -3.93
CA VAL A 41 4.65 -6.19 -4.53
C VAL A 41 4.11 -5.57 -5.82
N LEU A 42 4.04 -4.24 -5.85
CA LEU A 42 3.57 -3.42 -6.98
C LEU A 42 4.65 -2.44 -7.44
N ASN A 43 5.92 -2.82 -7.40
CA ASN A 43 7.00 -1.90 -7.73
C ASN A 43 7.02 -1.60 -9.23
N ASN A 44 7.27 -0.34 -9.61
CA ASN A 44 7.31 0.10 -11.01
C ASN A 44 6.08 -0.37 -11.81
N SER A 45 4.91 -0.32 -11.18
CA SER A 45 3.64 -0.76 -11.78
C SER A 45 2.77 0.40 -12.26
N LYS A 46 3.15 1.65 -11.92
CA LYS A 46 2.36 2.86 -12.14
C LYS A 46 0.95 2.77 -11.54
N ALA A 47 0.79 1.97 -10.48
CA ALA A 47 -0.48 1.81 -9.79
C ALA A 47 -0.93 3.15 -9.18
N SER A 48 -2.13 3.62 -9.49
CA SER A 48 -2.70 4.79 -8.81
C SER A 48 -3.13 4.44 -7.39
N TRP A 49 -3.28 5.44 -6.50
CA TRP A 49 -3.85 5.22 -5.17
C TRP A 49 -5.25 4.61 -5.21
N GLU A 50 -6.08 4.96 -6.19
CA GLU A 50 -7.39 4.33 -6.40
C GLU A 50 -7.26 2.81 -6.66
N THR A 51 -6.25 2.43 -7.43
CA THR A 51 -5.92 1.02 -7.68
C THR A 51 -5.46 0.33 -6.40
N VAL A 52 -4.57 0.98 -5.63
CA VAL A 52 -4.09 0.47 -4.33
C VAL A 52 -5.26 0.26 -3.37
N HIS A 53 -6.16 1.25 -3.23
CA HIS A 53 -7.33 1.16 -2.35
C HIS A 53 -8.27 0.03 -2.75
N THR A 54 -8.51 -0.13 -4.06
CA THR A 54 -9.33 -1.24 -4.58
C THR A 54 -8.68 -2.59 -4.25
N ILE A 55 -7.37 -2.72 -4.43
CA ILE A 55 -6.63 -3.94 -4.10
C ILE A 55 -6.69 -4.24 -2.58
N LEU A 56 -6.50 -3.23 -1.73
CA LEU A 56 -6.54 -3.37 -0.28
C LEU A 56 -7.91 -3.80 0.24
N GLN A 57 -9.01 -3.38 -0.40
CA GLN A 57 -10.36 -3.84 -0.06
C GLN A 57 -10.55 -5.34 -0.32
N GLU A 58 -9.85 -5.89 -1.31
CA GLU A 58 -9.91 -7.31 -1.67
C GLU A 58 -8.93 -8.17 -0.86
N LEU A 59 -7.95 -7.55 -0.18
CA LEU A 59 -6.89 -8.20 0.59
C LEU A 59 -7.00 -7.86 2.10
N PRO A 60 -8.01 -8.39 2.80
CA PRO A 60 -8.25 -8.03 4.20
C PRO A 60 -7.10 -8.42 5.14
N ASP A 61 -6.31 -9.45 4.79
CA ASP A 61 -5.24 -10.00 5.60
C ASP A 61 -3.82 -9.61 5.11
N LEU A 62 -3.71 -8.56 4.28
CA LEU A 62 -2.40 -8.12 3.76
C LEU A 62 -1.52 -7.56 4.87
N GLU A 63 -0.32 -8.11 5.02
CA GLU A 63 0.65 -7.69 6.05
C GLU A 63 1.79 -6.83 5.49
N GLU A 64 2.19 -7.07 4.24
CA GLU A 64 3.31 -6.38 3.62
C GLU A 64 2.96 -5.84 2.23
N LEU A 65 3.24 -4.56 2.00
CA LEU A 65 2.98 -3.86 0.76
C LEU A 65 4.22 -3.10 0.26
N PHE A 66 4.59 -3.34 -0.99
CA PHE A 66 5.71 -2.68 -1.66
C PHE A 66 5.22 -1.87 -2.87
N LEU A 67 5.51 -0.58 -2.83
CA LEU A 67 5.02 0.47 -3.72
C LEU A 67 6.18 1.28 -4.35
N CYS A 68 7.36 0.69 -4.48
CA CYS A 68 8.56 1.41 -4.91
C CYS A 68 8.51 1.78 -6.40
N LEU A 69 9.19 2.86 -6.80
CA LEU A 69 9.34 3.26 -8.22
C LEU A 69 8.01 3.57 -8.93
N ASN A 70 7.02 4.14 -8.23
CA ASN A 70 5.70 4.45 -8.80
C ASN A 70 5.44 5.95 -9.01
N ASP A 71 6.46 6.79 -8.82
CA ASP A 71 6.41 8.25 -8.98
C ASP A 71 5.36 8.94 -8.09
N TYR A 72 5.02 8.38 -6.92
CA TYR A 72 4.04 9.01 -6.03
C TYR A 72 4.54 10.35 -5.51
N GLU A 73 3.80 11.42 -5.80
CA GLU A 73 4.03 12.76 -5.26
C GLU A 73 3.12 13.07 -4.07
N THR A 74 1.94 12.44 -4.02
CA THR A 74 0.93 12.62 -2.98
C THR A 74 0.32 11.29 -2.57
N VAL A 75 -0.34 11.27 -1.42
CA VAL A 75 -1.11 10.16 -0.86
C VAL A 75 -2.60 10.55 -0.85
N SER A 76 -3.43 9.71 -1.46
CA SER A 76 -4.89 9.87 -1.40
C SER A 76 -5.45 9.08 -0.24
N CYS A 77 -6.17 9.73 0.69
CA CYS A 77 -6.82 9.04 1.80
C CYS A 77 -7.90 8.07 1.30
N SER A 78 -7.96 6.90 1.92
CA SER A 78 -9.10 5.99 1.84
C SER A 78 -9.99 6.19 3.06
N PRO A 79 -11.34 6.11 2.94
CA PRO A 79 -12.23 6.08 4.10
C PRO A 79 -12.10 4.77 4.90
N VAL A 80 -11.47 3.75 4.33
CA VAL A 80 -11.25 2.45 4.97
C VAL A 80 -9.79 2.31 5.35
N CYS A 81 -9.53 2.13 6.64
CA CYS A 81 -8.20 1.81 7.17
C CYS A 81 -7.91 0.32 6.98
N CYS A 82 -6.67 -0.01 6.61
CA CYS A 82 -6.18 -1.38 6.52
C CYS A 82 -5.49 -1.73 7.84
N GLN A 83 -6.17 -2.55 8.66
CA GLN A 83 -5.74 -2.91 10.02
C GLN A 83 -4.70 -4.04 10.04
N SER A 84 -4.49 -4.72 8.92
CA SER A 84 -3.59 -5.88 8.82
C SER A 84 -2.17 -5.50 8.39
N LEU A 85 -2.00 -4.35 7.74
CA LEU A 85 -0.72 -3.96 7.15
C LEU A 85 0.28 -3.55 8.23
N LYS A 86 1.40 -4.28 8.29
CA LYS A 86 2.51 -4.06 9.22
C LYS A 86 3.73 -3.46 8.56
N LEU A 87 3.94 -3.72 7.27
CA LEU A 87 5.07 -3.19 6.52
C LEU A 87 4.62 -2.47 5.25
N LEU A 88 5.04 -1.21 5.13
CA LEU A 88 4.89 -0.40 3.92
C LEU A 88 6.26 0.05 3.43
N HIS A 89 6.57 -0.31 2.20
CA HIS A 89 7.79 0.10 1.53
C HIS A 89 7.46 0.96 0.30
N ILE A 90 7.83 2.24 0.32
CA ILE A 90 7.50 3.22 -0.73
C ILE A 90 8.75 3.99 -1.20
N THR A 91 9.85 3.26 -1.37
CA THR A 91 11.15 3.80 -1.79
C THR A 91 11.17 4.25 -3.26
N ASP A 92 12.03 5.22 -3.59
CA ASP A 92 12.16 5.77 -4.95
C ASP A 92 10.81 6.30 -5.47
N ASN A 93 10.21 7.21 -4.70
CA ASN A 93 9.02 7.99 -5.09
C ASN A 93 9.33 9.48 -4.89
N ASN A 94 8.33 10.35 -5.06
CA ASN A 94 8.50 11.81 -5.07
C ASN A 94 7.78 12.51 -3.91
N LEU A 95 7.56 11.81 -2.79
CA LEU A 95 6.89 12.39 -1.61
C LEU A 95 7.79 13.47 -1.00
N GLN A 96 7.26 14.69 -0.85
CA GLN A 96 8.00 15.87 -0.37
C GLN A 96 7.50 16.38 0.98
N ASP A 97 6.19 16.35 1.18
CA ASP A 97 5.53 16.93 2.35
C ASP A 97 5.20 15.85 3.38
N TRP A 98 5.57 16.10 4.64
CA TRP A 98 5.27 15.19 5.75
C TRP A 98 3.77 14.96 5.94
N THR A 99 2.92 15.92 5.58
CA THR A 99 1.46 15.76 5.63
C THR A 99 0.95 14.60 4.76
N GLU A 100 1.68 14.24 3.69
CA GLU A 100 1.36 13.06 2.88
C GLU A 100 1.69 11.77 3.64
N ILE A 101 2.78 11.76 4.41
CA ILE A 101 3.17 10.63 5.26
C ILE A 101 2.17 10.43 6.40
N ARG A 102 1.60 11.52 6.95
CA ARG A 102 0.54 11.43 7.96
C ARG A 102 -0.67 10.64 7.49
N LYS A 103 -1.04 10.78 6.21
CA LYS A 103 -2.16 10.02 5.64
C LYS A 103 -1.90 8.52 5.67
N LEU A 104 -0.65 8.09 5.50
CA LEU A 104 -0.26 6.68 5.60
C LEU A 104 -0.47 6.13 7.01
N GLY A 105 -0.06 6.86 8.06
CA GLY A 105 -0.28 6.42 9.45
C GLY A 105 -1.75 6.32 9.84
N ILE A 106 -2.59 7.22 9.32
CA ILE A 106 -4.05 7.14 9.50
C ILE A 106 -4.63 5.92 8.78
N MET A 107 -4.16 5.64 7.56
CA MET A 107 -4.64 4.52 6.75
C MET A 107 -4.18 3.16 7.26
N PHE A 108 -3.00 3.09 7.88
CA PHE A 108 -2.34 1.87 8.33
C PHE A 108 -2.04 1.95 9.84
N PRO A 109 -3.06 1.84 10.70
CA PRO A 109 -2.91 2.04 12.14
C PRO A 109 -2.13 0.92 12.86
N SER A 110 -1.82 -0.19 12.19
CA SER A 110 -1.02 -1.31 12.72
C SER A 110 0.35 -1.43 12.05
N LEU A 111 0.82 -0.33 11.46
CA LEU A 111 2.06 -0.30 10.71
C LEU A 111 3.29 -0.29 11.63
N ASP A 112 3.99 -1.42 11.68
CA ASP A 112 5.22 -1.60 12.45
C ASP A 112 6.47 -1.06 11.72
N THR A 113 6.46 -1.05 10.39
CA THR A 113 7.62 -0.71 9.56
C THR A 113 7.23 0.15 8.37
N LEU A 114 7.80 1.35 8.31
CA LEU A 114 7.66 2.29 7.19
C LEU A 114 9.02 2.60 6.58
N ILE A 115 9.20 2.25 5.30
CA ILE A 115 10.45 2.49 4.55
C ILE A 115 10.18 3.54 3.46
N LEU A 116 10.84 4.70 3.60
CA LEU A 116 10.65 5.91 2.78
C LEU A 116 11.93 6.34 2.04
N ALA A 117 12.91 5.45 1.88
CA ALA A 117 14.21 5.81 1.29
C ALA A 117 14.05 6.42 -0.12
N ASN A 118 14.97 7.31 -0.50
CA ASN A 118 14.97 7.97 -1.81
C ASN A 118 13.62 8.61 -2.20
N ASN A 119 12.94 9.22 -1.23
CA ASN A 119 11.92 10.23 -1.48
C ASN A 119 12.55 11.63 -1.38
N ASN A 120 11.73 12.67 -1.53
CA ASN A 120 12.17 14.08 -1.53
C ASN A 120 11.73 14.82 -0.25
N LEU A 121 11.58 14.10 0.87
CA LEU A 121 11.16 14.67 2.15
C LEU A 121 12.22 15.67 2.64
N THR A 122 11.80 16.90 2.92
CA THR A 122 12.69 17.98 3.34
C THR A 122 12.69 18.19 4.85
N THR A 123 11.53 18.09 5.50
CA THR A 123 11.34 18.31 6.94
C THR A 123 10.33 17.31 7.51
N ILE A 124 10.43 17.06 8.81
CA ILE A 124 9.44 16.30 9.60
C ILE A 124 8.80 17.30 10.56
N GLU A 125 7.57 17.74 10.25
CA GLU A 125 6.87 18.78 10.99
C GLU A 125 5.83 18.20 11.96
N GLU A 126 6.26 17.26 12.81
CA GLU A 126 5.39 16.58 13.77
C GLU A 126 6.10 16.42 15.11
N SER A 127 5.38 16.64 16.22
CA SER A 127 5.92 16.39 17.55
C SER A 127 6.13 14.90 17.79
N GLU A 128 7.05 14.55 18.70
CA GLU A 128 7.29 13.15 19.09
C GLU A 128 6.00 12.46 19.57
N ASP A 129 5.18 13.13 20.37
CA ASP A 129 3.88 12.61 20.84
C ASP A 129 2.92 12.32 19.68
N SER A 130 2.89 13.19 18.67
CA SER A 130 2.02 13.00 17.51
C SER A 130 2.54 11.87 16.61
N LEU A 131 3.85 11.75 16.45
CA LEU A 131 4.48 10.64 15.72
C LEU A 131 4.17 9.29 16.39
N ALA A 132 4.32 9.21 17.72
CA ALA A 132 4.02 8.00 18.49
C ALA A 132 2.55 7.59 18.45
N ARG A 133 1.63 8.53 18.22
CA ARG A 133 0.19 8.22 18.02
C ARG A 133 -0.14 7.81 16.60
N LEU A 134 0.64 8.29 15.64
CA LEU A 134 0.42 8.08 14.21
C LEU A 134 1.01 6.74 13.73
N PHE A 135 2.15 6.35 14.30
CA PHE A 135 2.85 5.09 14.06
C PHE A 135 3.22 4.47 15.43
N PRO A 136 2.25 3.80 16.09
CA PRO A 136 2.41 3.26 17.45
C PRO A 136 3.33 2.04 17.54
#